data_AF-A0A7C4D3Z1-F1
#
_entry.id   AF-A0A7C4D3Z1-F1
#
_cell.length_a   1.000
_cell.length_b   1.000
_cell.length_c   1.000
_cell.angle_alpha   90.00
_cell.angle_beta   90.00
_cell.angle_gamma   90.00
#
_symmetry.space_group_name_H-M   'P 1'
#
loop_
_entity.id
_entity.type
_entity.pdbx_description
1 polymer ?
#
loop_
_entity_poly.entity_id
_entity_poly.type
_entity_poly.pdbx_seq_one_letter_code
_entity_poly.pdbx_strand_id
1 'polypeptide(L)'
;MEDEREIIKLFKYIREREENISRYSNKLRETLVQIANLFGLPPKIYVSVKVRDDEPFYEDENAYYFLEISFSELKIASKDKEKGIFNWYFFFEGAEKEMLKELIKSKRLIPFLHKVAETLKEKEDEYKRVSEIAEKMAKAIAIQT
;
A
#
# COMPACT_ATOMS: atom_id res chain seq x y z
N MET A 1 -26.75 4.62 1.06
CA MET A 1 -26.87 3.87 2.34
C MET A 1 -26.19 2.51 2.29
N GLU A 2 -26.22 1.77 1.16
CA GLU A 2 -25.50 0.49 1.02
C GLU A 2 -24.01 0.70 0.73
N ASP A 3 -23.67 1.51 -0.27
CA ASP A 3 -22.30 1.90 -0.64
C ASP A 3 -21.50 2.47 0.56
N GLU A 4 -22.14 3.30 1.38
CA GLU A 4 -21.50 3.89 2.57
C GLU A 4 -21.12 2.81 3.61
N ARG A 5 -22.00 1.82 3.84
CA ARG A 5 -21.72 0.73 4.76
C ARG A 5 -20.60 -0.17 4.23
N GLU A 6 -20.57 -0.40 2.92
CA GLU A 6 -19.51 -1.15 2.26
C GLU A 6 -18.16 -0.44 2.40
N ILE A 7 -18.12 0.87 2.10
CA ILE A 7 -16.92 1.69 2.25
C ILE A 7 -16.39 1.64 3.70
N ILE A 8 -17.27 1.79 4.70
CA ILE A 8 -16.86 1.70 6.12
C ILE A 8 -16.27 0.32 6.44
N LYS A 9 -16.86 -0.76 5.92
CA LYS A 9 -16.32 -2.13 6.11
C LYS A 9 -14.96 -2.28 5.46
N LEU A 10 -14.79 -1.77 4.24
CA LEU A 10 -13.53 -1.82 3.51
C LEU A 10 -12.44 -1.03 4.25
N PHE A 11 -12.74 0.17 4.76
CA PHE A 11 -11.77 0.93 5.55
C PHE A 11 -11.33 0.21 6.82
N LYS A 12 -12.27 -0.42 7.55
CA LYS A 12 -11.92 -1.23 8.73
C LYS A 12 -11.03 -2.42 8.36
N TYR A 13 -11.37 -3.11 7.28
CA TYR A 13 -10.60 -4.25 6.79
C TYR A 13 -9.19 -3.82 6.36
N ILE A 14 -9.07 -2.78 5.54
CA ILE A 14 -7.79 -2.20 5.08
C ILE A 14 -6.91 -1.85 6.28
N ARG A 15 -7.46 -1.14 7.26
CA ARG A 15 -6.74 -0.75 8.48
C ARG A 15 -6.21 -1.96 9.26
N GLU A 16 -7.04 -2.99 9.44
CA GLU A 16 -6.62 -4.22 10.13
C GLU A 16 -5.46 -4.90 9.41
N ARG A 17 -5.48 -4.95 8.06
CA ARG A 17 -4.39 -5.53 7.27
C ARG A 17 -3.12 -4.67 7.37
N GLU A 18 -3.22 -3.34 7.33
CA GLU A 18 -2.07 -2.44 7.54
C GLU A 18 -1.41 -2.64 8.92
N GLU A 19 -2.21 -2.80 9.97
CA GLU A 19 -1.73 -3.09 11.33
C GLU A 19 -0.99 -4.45 11.38
N ASN A 20 -1.52 -5.48 10.72
CA ASN A 20 -0.86 -6.78 10.63
C ASN A 20 0.45 -6.75 9.83
N ILE A 21 0.46 -6.09 8.67
CA ILE A 21 1.68 -5.89 7.86
C ILE A 21 2.74 -5.17 8.69
N SER A 22 2.35 -4.12 9.41
CA SER A 22 3.26 -3.38 10.28
C SER A 22 3.86 -4.27 11.37
N ARG A 23 3.04 -5.12 11.99
CA ARG A 23 3.51 -6.12 12.98
C ARG A 23 4.53 -7.09 12.38
N TYR A 24 4.22 -7.69 11.22
CA TYR A 24 5.15 -8.65 10.58
C TYR A 24 6.42 -7.97 10.05
N SER A 25 6.32 -6.73 9.57
CA SER A 25 7.45 -5.90 9.16
C SER A 25 8.39 -5.60 10.34
N ASN A 26 7.84 -5.20 11.49
CA ASN A 26 8.61 -4.98 12.71
C ASN A 26 9.31 -6.26 13.17
N LYS A 27 8.58 -7.38 13.19
CA LYS A 27 9.11 -8.69 13.52
C LYS A 27 10.27 -9.11 12.60
N LEU A 28 10.12 -8.90 11.30
CA LEU A 28 11.15 -9.16 10.30
C LEU A 28 12.38 -8.27 10.53
N ARG A 29 12.18 -6.98 10.80
CA ARG A 29 13.25 -6.03 11.10
C ARG A 29 14.03 -6.47 12.35
N GLU A 30 13.35 -6.79 13.44
CA GLU A 30 13.99 -7.26 14.67
C GLU A 30 14.84 -8.50 14.43
N THR A 31 14.29 -9.46 13.69
CA THR A 31 14.99 -10.71 13.35
C THR A 31 16.22 -10.46 12.47
N LEU A 32 16.08 -9.60 11.45
CA LEU A 32 17.19 -9.25 10.57
C LEU A 32 18.27 -8.46 11.30
N VAL A 33 17.92 -7.61 12.27
CA VAL A 33 18.90 -6.95 13.15
C VAL A 33 19.69 -7.95 13.98
N GLN A 34 19.04 -8.99 14.52
CA GLN A 34 19.73 -10.06 15.25
C GLN A 34 20.73 -10.78 14.34
N ILE A 35 20.29 -11.19 13.14
CA ILE A 35 21.17 -11.84 12.15
C ILE A 35 22.32 -10.90 11.76
N ALA A 36 22.00 -9.66 11.42
CA ALA A 36 22.96 -8.63 11.05
C ALA A 36 24.05 -8.39 12.10
N ASN A 37 23.68 -8.37 13.38
CA ASN A 37 24.63 -8.17 14.48
C ASN A 37 25.64 -9.32 14.56
N LEU A 38 25.29 -10.54 14.15
CA LEU A 38 26.22 -11.66 14.05
C LEU A 38 27.24 -11.47 12.92
N PHE A 39 26.90 -10.71 11.88
CA PHE A 39 27.74 -10.48 10.70
C PHE A 39 28.30 -9.05 10.58
N GLY A 40 28.01 -8.16 11.54
CA GLY A 40 28.46 -6.76 11.53
C GLY A 40 27.84 -5.87 10.45
N LEU A 41 26.63 -6.18 9.95
CA LEU A 41 26.01 -5.48 8.81
C LEU A 41 24.62 -4.89 9.17
N PRO A 42 24.48 -3.60 9.53
CA PRO A 42 23.18 -3.05 9.92
C PRO A 42 22.20 -3.02 8.72
N PRO A 43 21.00 -3.62 8.82
CA PRO A 43 20.05 -3.63 7.73
C PRO A 43 19.21 -2.35 7.75
N LYS A 44 19.12 -1.67 6.61
CA LYS A 44 18.12 -0.62 6.38
C LYS A 44 16.94 -1.23 5.63
N ILE A 45 15.86 -1.49 6.35
CA ILE A 45 14.62 -2.06 5.79
C ILE A 45 13.54 -0.98 5.81
N TYR A 46 12.99 -0.67 4.65
CA TYR A 46 11.83 0.20 4.48
C TYR A 46 10.72 -0.60 3.81
N VAL A 47 9.56 -0.62 4.42
CA VAL A 47 8.36 -1.29 3.91
C VAL A 47 7.35 -0.21 3.59
N SER A 48 7.02 -0.06 2.31
CA SER A 48 5.89 0.75 1.86
C SER A 48 5.10 -0.07 0.85
N VAL A 49 3.80 -0.21 1.09
CA VAL A 49 2.87 -0.76 0.10
C VAL A 49 2.31 0.41 -0.67
N LYS A 50 2.38 0.32 -2.00
CA LYS A 50 1.81 1.28 -2.93
C LYS A 50 0.84 0.55 -3.83
N VAL A 51 -0.40 1.00 -3.86
CA VAL A 51 -1.46 0.45 -4.71
C VAL A 51 -2.02 1.57 -5.55
N ARG A 52 -2.05 1.40 -6.87
CA ARG A 52 -2.64 2.35 -7.81
C ARG A 52 -3.79 1.69 -8.55
N ASP A 53 -4.82 2.45 -8.87
CA ASP A 53 -5.89 1.98 -9.73
C ASP A 53 -5.38 1.67 -11.15
N ASP A 54 -6.00 0.72 -11.81
CA ASP A 54 -5.62 0.31 -13.18
C ASP A 54 -6.19 1.26 -14.24
N GLU A 55 -7.31 1.88 -13.92
CA GLU A 55 -8.04 2.76 -14.83
C GLU A 55 -8.11 4.18 -14.26
N PRO A 56 -8.02 5.21 -15.12
CA PRO A 56 -8.23 6.57 -14.67
C PRO A 56 -9.70 6.79 -14.34
N PHE A 57 -9.97 7.58 -13.30
CA PHE A 57 -11.33 8.03 -12.97
C PHE A 57 -11.67 9.38 -13.62
N TYR A 58 -10.66 10.10 -14.12
CA TYR A 58 -10.78 11.40 -14.76
C TYR A 58 -9.64 11.60 -15.77
N GLU A 59 -9.90 12.39 -16.81
CA GLU A 59 -8.88 12.84 -17.76
C GLU A 59 -9.13 14.30 -18.17
N ASP A 60 -8.04 15.03 -18.43
CA ASP A 60 -8.08 16.34 -19.07
C ASP A 60 -7.23 16.35 -20.34
N GLU A 61 -6.96 17.52 -20.91
CA GLU A 61 -6.17 17.68 -22.13
C GLU A 61 -4.73 17.14 -21.99
N ASN A 62 -4.17 17.16 -20.78
CA ASN A 62 -2.75 16.91 -20.53
C ASN A 62 -2.48 15.60 -19.78
N ALA A 63 -3.44 15.10 -18.99
CA ALA A 63 -3.21 14.01 -18.05
C ALA A 63 -4.40 13.06 -17.84
N TYR A 64 -4.06 11.86 -17.42
CA TYR A 64 -4.97 10.86 -16.84
C TYR A 64 -4.83 10.86 -15.30
N TYR A 65 -5.93 10.75 -14.56
CA TYR A 65 -5.94 10.79 -13.10
C TYR A 65 -6.43 9.48 -12.50
N PHE A 66 -5.68 8.94 -11.56
CA PHE A 66 -5.88 7.62 -10.95
C PHE A 66 -5.98 7.74 -9.43
N LEU A 67 -6.70 6.82 -8.79
CA LEU A 67 -6.63 6.64 -7.35
C LEU A 67 -5.33 5.92 -6.98
N GLU A 68 -4.72 6.33 -5.89
CA GLU A 68 -3.52 5.67 -5.35
C GLU A 68 -3.57 5.66 -3.82
N ILE A 69 -3.17 4.56 -3.19
CA ILE A 69 -2.79 4.52 -1.79
C ILE A 69 -1.28 4.37 -1.71
N SER A 70 -0.64 5.33 -1.08
CA SER A 70 0.79 5.30 -0.78
C SER A 70 1.04 5.99 0.55
N PHE A 71 1.97 5.43 1.34
CA PHE A 71 2.27 5.93 2.69
C PHE A 71 1.02 6.04 3.59
N SER A 72 0.11 5.06 3.48
CA SER A 72 -1.17 5.00 4.22
C SER A 72 -2.12 6.18 3.98
N GLU A 73 -1.98 6.85 2.85
CA GLU A 73 -2.84 7.95 2.44
C GLU A 73 -3.46 7.67 1.09
N LEU A 74 -4.76 7.98 0.95
CA LEU A 74 -5.46 8.00 -0.33
C LEU A 74 -5.10 9.30 -1.08
N LYS A 75 -4.57 9.15 -2.29
CA LYS A 75 -4.04 10.21 -3.15
C LYS A 75 -4.62 10.08 -4.55
N ILE A 76 -4.48 11.16 -5.30
CA ILE A 76 -4.73 11.20 -6.74
C ILE A 76 -3.37 11.30 -7.44
N ALA A 77 -3.07 10.33 -8.30
CA ALA A 77 -1.87 10.31 -9.12
C ALA A 77 -2.23 10.76 -10.55
N SER A 78 -1.46 11.69 -11.11
CA SER A 78 -1.62 12.08 -12.52
C SER A 78 -0.58 11.39 -13.40
N LYS A 79 -0.96 11.04 -14.63
CA LYS A 79 -0.08 10.49 -15.67
C LYS A 79 -0.17 11.36 -16.90
N ASP A 80 0.95 11.97 -17.26
CA ASP A 80 1.09 12.79 -18.47
C ASP A 80 0.79 11.97 -19.74
N LYS A 81 -0.05 12.52 -20.62
CA LYS A 81 -0.51 11.83 -21.84
C LYS A 81 0.60 11.68 -22.88
N GLU A 82 1.50 12.65 -22.99
CA GLU A 82 2.56 12.66 -24.01
C GLU A 82 3.76 11.82 -23.58
N LYS A 83 4.18 11.98 -22.33
CA LYS A 83 5.39 11.35 -21.78
C LYS A 83 5.10 10.01 -21.13
N GLY A 84 3.84 9.76 -20.75
CA GLY A 84 3.46 8.56 -20.00
C GLY A 84 4.02 8.50 -18.57
N ILE A 85 4.60 9.60 -18.07
CA ILE A 85 5.24 9.70 -16.76
C ILE A 85 4.19 10.06 -15.71
N PHE A 86 4.26 9.40 -14.56
CA PHE A 86 3.43 9.77 -13.41
C PHE A 86 4.02 10.99 -12.71
N ASN A 87 3.25 12.08 -12.68
CA ASN A 87 3.64 13.34 -12.09
C ASN A 87 2.66 13.67 -10.95
N TRP A 88 3.20 14.06 -9.80
CA TRP A 88 2.45 14.63 -8.66
C TRP A 88 1.48 13.69 -7.92
N TYR A 89 1.42 13.93 -6.61
CA TYR A 89 0.40 13.37 -5.72
C TYR A 89 -0.43 14.53 -5.22
N PHE A 90 -1.69 14.60 -5.62
CA PHE A 90 -2.64 15.49 -4.97
C PHE A 90 -3.23 14.75 -3.77
N PHE A 91 -3.16 15.37 -2.60
CA PHE A 91 -4.04 14.98 -1.51
C PHE A 91 -5.48 15.23 -1.96
N PHE A 92 -6.41 14.38 -1.55
CA PHE A 92 -7.83 14.54 -1.85
C PHE A 92 -8.36 15.94 -1.48
N GLU A 93 -7.83 16.53 -0.41
CA GLU A 93 -8.17 17.88 0.05
C GLU A 93 -7.77 19.00 -0.94
N GLY A 94 -6.79 18.73 -1.81
CA GLY A 94 -6.33 19.66 -2.84
C GLY A 94 -6.96 19.43 -4.21
N ALA A 95 -7.89 18.47 -4.34
CA ALA A 95 -8.52 18.16 -5.62
C ALA A 95 -9.57 19.19 -6.00
N GLU A 96 -9.57 19.61 -7.27
CA GLU A 96 -10.60 20.51 -7.79
C GLU A 96 -11.99 19.85 -7.72
N LYS A 97 -13.02 20.67 -7.49
CA LYS A 97 -14.41 20.21 -7.35
C LYS A 97 -14.88 19.34 -8.51
N GLU A 98 -14.41 19.64 -9.72
CA GLU A 98 -14.85 18.98 -10.94
C GLU A 98 -14.24 17.58 -11.05
N MET A 99 -12.97 17.44 -10.66
CA MET A 99 -12.31 16.14 -10.50
C MET A 99 -13.01 15.26 -9.45
N LEU A 100 -13.45 15.84 -8.33
CA LEU A 100 -14.19 15.10 -7.29
C LEU A 100 -15.58 14.64 -7.79
N LYS A 101 -16.27 15.45 -8.61
CA LYS A 101 -17.52 15.02 -9.24
C LYS A 101 -17.28 13.87 -10.21
N GLU A 102 -16.24 13.93 -11.03
CA GLU A 102 -15.91 12.85 -11.96
C GLU A 102 -15.53 11.58 -11.23
N LEU A 103 -14.80 11.66 -10.11
CA LEU A 103 -14.57 10.51 -9.25
C LEU A 103 -15.87 9.84 -8.79
N ILE A 104 -16.84 10.62 -8.28
CA ILE A 104 -18.13 10.07 -7.83
C ILE A 104 -18.88 9.43 -9.01
N LYS A 105 -18.92 10.09 -10.17
CA LYS A 105 -19.58 9.58 -11.38
C LYS A 105 -18.94 8.30 -11.90
N SER A 106 -17.62 8.21 -11.85
CA SER A 106 -16.85 7.08 -12.35
C SER A 106 -17.13 5.79 -11.59
N LYS A 107 -17.62 5.89 -10.34
CA LYS A 107 -17.81 4.76 -9.41
C LYS A 107 -16.53 3.94 -9.16
N ARG A 108 -15.34 4.48 -9.46
CA ARG A 108 -14.06 3.78 -9.33
C ARG A 108 -13.59 3.57 -7.90
N LEU A 109 -14.06 4.39 -6.95
CA LEU A 109 -13.59 4.33 -5.55
C LEU A 109 -13.81 2.96 -4.91
N ILE A 110 -15.00 2.36 -5.06
CA ILE A 110 -15.31 1.06 -4.43
C ILE A 110 -14.46 -0.07 -5.04
N PRO A 111 -14.41 -0.28 -6.38
CA PRO A 111 -13.51 -1.24 -7.00
C PRO A 111 -12.05 -1.05 -6.60
N PHE A 112 -11.60 0.20 -6.51
CA PHE A 112 -10.24 0.51 -6.06
C PHE A 112 -9.99 0.08 -4.60
N LEU A 113 -10.93 0.33 -3.68
CA LEU A 113 -10.81 -0.12 -2.29
C LEU A 113 -10.80 -1.65 -2.16
N HIS A 114 -11.55 -2.38 -2.99
CA HIS A 114 -11.46 -3.84 -3.05
C HIS A 114 -10.08 -4.29 -3.51
N LYS A 115 -9.54 -3.70 -4.59
CA LYS A 115 -8.18 -3.98 -5.05
C LYS A 115 -7.13 -3.73 -3.97
N VAL A 116 -7.27 -2.63 -3.22
CA VAL A 116 -6.38 -2.32 -2.08
C VAL A 116 -6.48 -3.41 -1.02
N ALA A 117 -7.70 -3.80 -0.64
CA ALA A 117 -7.94 -4.85 0.34
C ALA A 117 -7.29 -6.18 -0.07
N GLU A 118 -7.45 -6.59 -1.33
CA GLU A 118 -6.81 -7.79 -1.88
C GLU A 118 -5.28 -7.69 -1.86
N THR A 119 -4.73 -6.56 -2.33
CA THR A 119 -3.28 -6.34 -2.36
C THR A 119 -2.69 -6.38 -0.95
N LEU A 120 -3.34 -5.75 0.04
CA LEU A 120 -2.87 -5.76 1.42
C LEU A 120 -2.96 -7.17 2.04
N LYS A 121 -3.99 -7.95 1.71
CA LYS A 121 -4.07 -9.35 2.15
C LYS A 121 -2.91 -10.18 1.60
N GLU A 122 -2.61 -10.06 0.30
CA GLU A 122 -1.46 -10.74 -0.31
C GLU A 122 -0.13 -10.34 0.31
N LYS A 123 0.04 -9.03 0.56
CA LYS A 123 1.24 -8.51 1.24
C LYS A 123 1.33 -8.98 2.67
N GLU A 124 0.24 -9.04 3.43
CA GLU A 124 0.26 -9.61 4.78
C GLU A 124 0.76 -11.06 4.75
N ASP A 125 0.24 -11.89 3.86
CA ASP A 125 0.66 -13.28 3.73
C ASP A 125 2.14 -13.40 3.35
N GLU A 126 2.63 -12.53 2.46
CA GLU A 126 4.05 -12.42 2.11
C GLU A 126 4.90 -12.07 3.33
N TYR A 127 4.58 -10.98 4.04
CA TYR A 127 5.33 -10.53 5.22
C TYR A 127 5.31 -11.55 6.35
N LYS A 128 4.18 -12.21 6.57
CA LYS A 128 4.07 -13.32 7.53
C LYS A 128 5.07 -14.42 7.18
N ARG A 129 5.03 -14.96 5.95
CA ARG A 129 5.93 -16.02 5.51
C ARG A 129 7.40 -15.62 5.61
N VAL A 130 7.77 -14.43 5.14
CA VAL A 130 9.16 -13.96 5.17
C VAL A 130 9.63 -13.78 6.62
N SER A 131 8.79 -13.25 7.51
CA SER A 131 9.11 -13.13 8.94
C SER A 131 9.35 -14.49 9.60
N GLU A 132 8.52 -15.50 9.30
CA GLU A 132 8.67 -16.86 9.85
C GLU A 132 9.94 -17.56 9.32
N ILE A 133 10.30 -17.34 8.05
CA ILE A 133 11.55 -17.83 7.47
C ILE A 133 12.75 -17.19 8.18
N ALA A 134 12.75 -15.86 8.33
CA ALA A 134 13.82 -15.14 9.01
C ALA A 134 14.00 -15.66 10.45
N GLU A 135 12.92 -15.91 11.19
CA GLU A 135 13.01 -16.47 12.55
C GLU A 135 13.62 -17.86 12.58
N LYS A 136 13.24 -18.73 11.63
CA LYS A 136 13.82 -20.07 11.52
C LYS A 136 15.32 -20.00 11.23
N MET A 137 15.75 -19.08 10.36
CA MET A 137 17.16 -18.84 10.07
C MET A 137 17.92 -18.34 11.30
N ALA A 138 17.38 -17.34 12.00
CA ALA A 138 17.99 -16.81 13.22
C ALA A 138 18.18 -17.90 14.29
N LYS A 139 17.17 -18.76 14.50
CA LYS A 139 17.26 -19.90 15.41
C LYS A 139 18.31 -20.93 14.98
N ALA A 140 18.37 -21.25 13.68
CA ALA A 140 19.35 -22.21 13.17
C ALA A 140 20.79 -21.72 13.34
N ILE A 141 21.04 -20.43 13.12
CA ILE A 141 22.36 -19.81 13.33
C ILE A 141 22.73 -19.85 14.81
N ALA A 142 21.81 -19.48 15.71
CA ALA A 142 22.06 -19.46 17.15
C ALA A 142 22.38 -20.85 17.77
N ILE A 143 22.01 -21.96 17.11
CA ILE A 143 22.37 -23.32 17.55
C ILE A 143 23.80 -23.71 17.11
N GLN A 144 24.32 -23.06 16.06
CA GLN A 144 25.63 -23.39 15.47
C GLN A 144 26.79 -22.54 16.04
N THR A 145 26.49 -21.42 16.71
CA THR A 145 27.43 -20.57 17.46
C THR A 145 27.40 -20.89 18.94
#